data_AF-A0A2E3ARG8-F1
#
_entry.id   AF-A0A2E3ARG8-F1
#
_cell.length_a   1.000
_cell.length_b   1.000
_cell.length_c   1.000
_cell.angle_alpha   90.00
_cell.angle_beta   90.00
_cell.angle_gamma   90.00
#
_symmetry.space_group_name_H-M   'P 1'
#
loop_
_entity.id
_entity.type
_entity.pdbx_description
1 polymer ?
#
loop_
_entity_poly.entity_id
_entity_poly.type
_entity_poly.pdbx_seq_one_letter_code
_entity_poly.pdbx_strand_id
1 'polypeptide(L)'
;MPAFYKYRGTPAGQIPWTGALLASTLDGDCGPCAQLVVDMALAAGAEADALQACAEGRPLEAGAMGLGYRFAKAAISGDPVADDLRGEIISEFGEQAALSCAFAAASGRIYPVLKRGMGHGKACQRLDFAGREVMLPA
;
A
#
# COMPACT_ATOMS: atom_id res chain seq x y z
N MET A 1 1.06 5.69 -20.64
CA MET A 1 1.23 4.50 -19.77
C MET A 1 0.01 3.61 -19.93
N PRO A 2 0.15 2.31 -20.19
CA PRO A 2 -1.00 1.42 -20.29
C PRO A 2 -1.79 1.39 -18.97
N ALA A 3 -3.10 1.15 -19.04
CA ALA A 3 -4.05 1.34 -17.93
C ALA A 3 -3.90 0.36 -16.74
N PHE A 4 -2.88 -0.50 -16.76
CA PHE A 4 -2.73 -1.60 -15.80
C PHE A 4 -2.58 -1.13 -14.34
N TYR A 5 -1.94 0.02 -14.09
CA TYR A 5 -1.78 0.58 -12.74
C TYR A 5 -3.10 1.06 -12.10
N LYS A 6 -4.19 1.14 -12.88
CA LYS A 6 -5.51 1.57 -12.39
C LYS A 6 -6.41 0.41 -11.97
N TYR A 7 -5.98 -0.83 -12.14
CA TYR A 7 -6.82 -1.97 -11.81
C TYR A 7 -7.02 -2.06 -10.28
N ARG A 8 -8.27 -1.92 -9.83
CA ARG A 8 -8.65 -1.95 -8.40
C ARG A 8 -9.38 -3.22 -7.98
N GLY A 9 -9.76 -4.07 -8.93
CA GLY A 9 -10.52 -5.29 -8.65
C GLY A 9 -11.96 -4.99 -8.22
N THR A 10 -12.50 -5.82 -7.33
CA THR A 10 -13.86 -5.71 -6.81
C THR A 10 -13.93 -4.82 -5.57
N PRO A 11 -15.12 -4.26 -5.23
CA PRO A 11 -15.30 -3.49 -4.00
C PRO A 11 -14.91 -4.26 -2.72
N ALA A 12 -15.11 -5.58 -2.69
CA ALA A 12 -14.75 -6.42 -1.55
C ALA A 12 -13.23 -6.41 -1.27
N GLY A 13 -12.40 -6.28 -2.31
CA GLY A 13 -10.94 -6.24 -2.19
C GLY A 13 -10.36 -4.86 -1.90
N GLN A 14 -11.19 -3.82 -1.69
CA GLN A 14 -10.71 -2.45 -1.58
C GLN A 14 -9.79 -2.23 -0.38
N ILE A 15 -10.08 -2.84 0.77
CA ILE A 15 -9.29 -2.69 2.00
C ILE A 15 -7.88 -3.31 1.87
N PRO A 16 -7.71 -4.59 1.47
CA PRO A 16 -6.37 -5.15 1.24
C PRO A 16 -5.65 -4.45 0.08
N TRP A 17 -6.37 -4.01 -0.96
CA TRP A 17 -5.77 -3.22 -2.04
C TRP A 17 -5.16 -1.90 -1.53
N THR A 18 -5.84 -1.19 -0.63
CA THR A 18 -5.32 0.04 0.00
C THR A 18 -4.02 -0.24 0.75
N GLY A 19 -3.98 -1.32 1.54
CA GLY A 19 -2.77 -1.73 2.25
C GLY A 19 -1.61 -2.07 1.32
N ALA A 20 -1.90 -2.81 0.24
CA ALA A 20 -0.90 -3.17 -0.77
C ALA A 20 -0.32 -1.94 -1.49
N LEU A 21 -1.17 -0.95 -1.82
CA LEU A 21 -0.74 0.29 -2.44
C LEU A 21 0.14 1.10 -1.49
N LEU A 22 -0.26 1.23 -0.22
CA LEU A 22 0.52 1.95 0.80
C LEU A 22 1.92 1.33 0.95
N ALA A 23 2.02 0.00 1.10
CA ALA A 23 3.30 -0.70 1.20
C ALA A 23 4.21 -0.42 0.00
N SER A 24 3.67 -0.52 -1.23
CA SER A 24 4.43 -0.28 -2.46
C SER A 24 4.89 1.17 -2.59
N THR A 25 4.07 2.14 -2.17
CA THR A 25 4.46 3.55 -2.21
C THR A 25 5.51 3.89 -1.15
N LEU A 26 5.43 3.30 0.05
CA LEU A 26 6.45 3.45 1.10
C LEU A 26 7.78 2.82 0.68
N ASP A 27 7.76 1.67 0.01
CA ASP A 27 8.96 1.05 -0.60
C ASP A 27 9.65 1.97 -1.62
N GLY A 28 8.87 2.83 -2.30
CA GLY A 28 9.40 3.86 -3.19
C GLY A 28 10.11 5.02 -2.49
N ASP A 29 10.07 5.07 -1.15
CA ASP A 29 10.77 6.05 -0.30
C ASP A 29 10.52 7.51 -0.75
N CYS A 30 9.23 7.86 -0.84
CA CYS A 30 8.76 9.20 -1.20
C CYS A 30 7.64 9.63 -0.25
N GLY A 31 7.98 10.37 0.80
CA GLY A 31 7.03 10.89 1.80
C GLY A 31 5.80 11.57 1.22
N PRO A 32 5.95 12.58 0.33
CA PRO A 32 4.81 13.23 -0.30
C PRO A 32 3.95 12.29 -1.16
N CYS A 33 4.53 11.23 -1.71
CA CYS A 33 3.78 10.22 -2.45
C CYS A 33 2.98 9.32 -1.51
N ALA A 34 3.59 8.91 -0.38
CA ALA A 34 2.93 8.14 0.66
C ALA A 34 1.79 8.94 1.30
N GLN A 35 2.01 10.22 1.62
CA GLN A 35 0.96 11.10 2.14
C GLN A 35 -0.23 11.19 1.17
N LEU A 36 0.02 11.37 -0.13
CA LEU A 36 -1.05 11.41 -1.11
C LEU A 36 -1.88 10.10 -1.12
N VAL A 37 -1.23 8.95 -0.97
CA VAL A 37 -1.93 7.66 -0.86
C VAL A 37 -2.76 7.59 0.42
N VAL A 38 -2.24 8.09 1.55
CA VAL A 38 -2.97 8.20 2.83
C VAL A 38 -4.21 9.09 2.66
N ASP A 39 -4.05 10.29 2.11
CA ASP A 39 -5.15 11.24 1.87
C ASP A 39 -6.24 10.62 0.99
N MET A 40 -5.83 9.95 -0.09
CA MET A 40 -6.76 9.26 -1.00
C MET A 40 -7.50 8.10 -0.32
N ALA A 41 -6.82 7.36 0.55
CA ALA A 41 -7.41 6.27 1.31
C ALA A 41 -8.43 6.79 2.32
N LEU A 42 -8.07 7.82 3.09
CA LEU A 42 -8.97 8.48 4.06
C LEU A 42 -10.21 9.05 3.37
N ALA A 43 -10.04 9.74 2.23
CA ALA A 43 -11.16 10.27 1.44
C ALA A 43 -12.08 9.16 0.89
N ALA A 44 -11.55 7.95 0.70
CA ALA A 44 -12.31 6.76 0.30
C ALA A 44 -12.93 6.00 1.49
N GLY A 45 -12.79 6.52 2.72
CA GLY A 45 -13.37 5.93 3.93
C GLY A 45 -12.51 4.85 4.59
N ALA A 46 -11.21 4.79 4.32
CA ALA A 46 -10.30 3.88 5.01
C ALA A 46 -10.10 4.32 6.48
N GLU A 47 -9.97 3.33 7.37
CA GLU A 47 -9.70 3.57 8.78
C GLU A 47 -8.29 4.13 9.01
N ALA A 48 -8.21 5.29 9.66
CA ALA A 48 -6.95 5.99 9.91
C ALA A 48 -6.01 5.19 10.81
N ASP A 49 -6.55 4.48 11.80
CA ASP A 49 -5.78 3.64 12.72
C ASP A 49 -5.09 2.47 12.00
N ALA A 50 -5.78 1.85 11.05
CA ALA A 50 -5.24 0.74 10.26
C ALA A 50 -4.11 1.22 9.32
N LEU A 51 -4.30 2.38 8.68
CA LEU A 51 -3.27 3.02 7.84
C LEU A 51 -2.02 3.35 8.66
N GLN A 52 -2.20 3.99 9.81
CA GLN A 52 -1.12 4.35 10.72
C GLN A 52 -0.38 3.08 11.20
N ALA A 53 -1.10 2.07 11.67
CA ALA A 53 -0.50 0.81 12.13
C ALA A 53 0.34 0.14 11.03
N CYS A 54 -0.11 0.15 9.77
CA CYS A 54 0.67 -0.36 8.65
C CYS A 54 1.97 0.44 8.44
N ALA A 55 1.88 1.77 8.42
CA ALA A 55 3.03 2.64 8.20
C ALA A 55 4.07 2.54 9.33
N GLU A 56 3.62 2.38 10.57
CA GLU A 56 4.47 2.20 11.77
C GLU A 56 5.07 0.78 11.90
N GLY A 57 4.84 -0.11 10.93
CA GLY A 57 5.39 -1.46 10.96
C GLY A 57 4.63 -2.44 11.86
N ARG A 58 3.37 -2.14 12.19
CA ARG A 58 2.44 -2.99 12.96
C ARG A 58 1.27 -3.51 12.10
N PRO A 59 1.51 -4.05 10.88
CA PRO A 59 0.41 -4.43 9.97
C PRO A 59 -0.45 -5.58 10.50
N LEU A 60 0.01 -6.37 11.46
CA LEU A 60 -0.80 -7.43 12.07
C LEU A 60 -2.01 -6.87 12.87
N GLU A 61 -1.95 -5.61 13.30
CA GLU A 61 -3.04 -4.93 14.00
C GLU A 61 -4.07 -4.31 13.04
N ALA A 62 -3.79 -4.28 11.73
CA ALA A 62 -4.56 -3.54 10.73
C ALA A 62 -5.55 -4.41 9.92
N GLY A 63 -5.84 -5.63 10.37
CA GLY A 63 -6.79 -6.54 9.75
C GLY A 63 -6.52 -6.76 8.25
N ALA A 64 -7.57 -6.65 7.43
CA ALA A 64 -7.48 -6.85 5.98
C ALA A 64 -6.53 -5.86 5.28
N MET A 65 -6.41 -4.63 5.78
CA MET A 65 -5.45 -3.66 5.25
C MET A 65 -4.03 -4.13 5.52
N GLY A 66 -3.80 -4.61 6.73
CA GLY A 66 -2.58 -5.28 7.15
C GLY A 66 -2.20 -6.49 6.31
N LEU A 67 -3.19 -7.33 5.96
CA LEU A 67 -2.99 -8.47 5.07
C LEU A 67 -2.45 -8.03 3.69
N GLY A 68 -3.12 -7.06 3.04
CA GLY A 68 -2.66 -6.53 1.77
C GLY A 68 -1.29 -5.84 1.85
N TYR A 69 -1.01 -5.12 2.93
CA TYR A 69 0.30 -4.50 3.20
C TYR A 69 1.42 -5.54 3.29
N ARG A 70 1.23 -6.60 4.09
CA ARG A 70 2.19 -7.71 4.22
C ARG A 70 2.40 -8.42 2.89
N PHE A 71 1.32 -8.71 2.17
CA PHE A 71 1.38 -9.34 0.85
C PHE A 71 2.24 -8.52 -0.11
N ALA A 72 2.00 -7.22 -0.21
CA ALA A 72 2.78 -6.36 -1.10
C ALA A 72 4.26 -6.30 -0.72
N LYS A 73 4.60 -6.19 0.56
CA LYS A 73 6.00 -6.24 1.01
C LYS A 73 6.68 -7.54 0.60
N ALA A 74 6.05 -8.68 0.86
CA ALA A 74 6.57 -10.00 0.50
C ALA A 74 6.73 -10.16 -1.02
N ALA A 75 5.72 -9.76 -1.80
CA ALA A 75 5.76 -9.82 -3.25
C ALA A 75 6.86 -8.93 -3.86
N ILE A 76 7.08 -7.74 -3.28
CA ILE A 76 8.14 -6.82 -3.73
C ILE A 76 9.53 -7.38 -3.41
N SER A 77 9.73 -7.98 -2.23
CA SER A 77 11.02 -8.58 -1.84
C SER A 77 11.28 -9.95 -2.44
N GLY A 78 10.30 -10.56 -3.11
CA GLY A 78 10.39 -11.93 -3.61
C GLY A 78 10.36 -12.98 -2.49
N ASP A 79 9.74 -12.67 -1.35
CA ASP A 79 9.58 -13.60 -0.24
C ASP A 79 8.49 -14.64 -0.58
N PRO A 80 8.77 -15.96 -0.48
CA PRO A 80 7.81 -17.02 -0.74
C PRO A 80 6.51 -16.93 0.09
N VAL A 81 6.52 -16.27 1.26
CA VAL A 81 5.31 -16.07 2.08
C VAL A 81 4.22 -15.28 1.33
N ALA A 82 4.58 -14.59 0.24
CA ALA A 82 3.63 -13.93 -0.64
C ALA A 82 2.55 -14.89 -1.18
N ASP A 83 2.89 -16.15 -1.43
CA ASP A 83 1.93 -17.14 -1.94
C ASP A 83 0.89 -17.52 -0.87
N ASP A 84 1.30 -17.68 0.38
CA ASP A 84 0.39 -17.95 1.51
C ASP A 84 -0.55 -16.76 1.76
N LEU A 85 0.01 -15.54 1.80
CA LEU A 85 -0.78 -14.31 1.97
C LEU A 85 -1.73 -14.08 0.79
N ARG A 86 -1.32 -14.43 -0.43
CA ARG A 86 -2.21 -14.43 -1.60
C ARG A 86 -3.36 -15.41 -1.40
N GLY A 87 -3.09 -16.61 -0.89
CA GLY A 87 -4.10 -17.60 -0.54
C GLY A 87 -5.13 -17.08 0.46
N GLU A 88 -4.67 -16.42 1.53
CA GLU A 88 -5.54 -15.74 2.52
C GLU A 88 -6.45 -14.70 1.83
N ILE A 89 -5.89 -13.83 0.97
CA ILE A 89 -6.67 -12.82 0.24
C ILE A 89 -7.72 -13.47 -0.67
N ILE A 90 -7.40 -14.58 -1.35
CA ILE A 90 -8.36 -15.29 -2.21
C ILE A 90 -9.49 -15.88 -1.39
N SER A 91 -9.15 -16.52 -0.26
CA SER A 91 -10.14 -17.16 0.61
C SER A 91 -11.15 -16.16 1.15
N GLU A 92 -10.73 -14.95 1.48
CA GLU A 92 -11.59 -13.93 2.10
C GLU A 92 -12.25 -12.98 1.09
N PHE A 93 -11.55 -12.61 0.02
CA PHE A 93 -11.95 -11.53 -0.91
C PHE A 93 -12.04 -11.95 -2.38
N GLY A 94 -11.60 -13.17 -2.71
CA GLY A 94 -11.63 -13.75 -4.05
C GLY A 94 -10.43 -13.41 -4.93
N GLU A 95 -10.34 -14.13 -6.06
CA GLU A 95 -9.22 -14.05 -7.02
C GLU A 95 -8.98 -12.63 -7.57
N GLN A 96 -10.06 -11.87 -7.84
CA GLN A 96 -9.93 -10.52 -8.39
C GLN A 96 -9.33 -9.53 -7.37
N ALA A 97 -9.53 -9.76 -6.06
CA ALA A 97 -8.91 -8.96 -5.01
C ALA A 97 -7.41 -9.25 -4.89
N ALA A 98 -7.02 -10.53 -4.95
CA ALA A 98 -5.60 -10.90 -4.97
C ALA A 98 -4.88 -10.33 -6.20
N LEU A 99 -5.52 -10.39 -7.37
CA LEU A 99 -5.00 -9.78 -8.59
C LEU A 99 -4.84 -8.27 -8.44
N SER A 100 -5.82 -7.56 -7.88
CA SER A 100 -5.70 -6.11 -7.70
C SER A 100 -4.64 -5.72 -6.70
N CYS A 101 -4.45 -6.49 -5.62
CA CYS A 101 -3.35 -6.30 -4.69
C CYS A 101 -1.99 -6.47 -5.40
N ALA A 102 -1.85 -7.44 -6.31
CA ALA A 102 -0.63 -7.62 -7.09
C ALA A 102 -0.34 -6.41 -8.02
N PHE A 103 -1.37 -5.86 -8.68
CA PHE A 103 -1.24 -4.62 -9.45
C PHE A 103 -0.84 -3.42 -8.57
N ALA A 104 -1.41 -3.31 -7.36
CA ALA A 104 -1.04 -2.27 -6.40
C ALA A 104 0.42 -2.41 -5.95
N ALA A 105 0.85 -3.63 -5.57
CA ALA A 105 2.21 -3.94 -5.17
C ALA A 105 3.24 -3.59 -6.27
N ALA A 106 2.92 -3.87 -7.53
CA ALA A 106 3.79 -3.57 -8.67
C ALA A 106 3.85 -2.08 -9.01
N SER A 107 2.73 -1.35 -8.87
CA SER A 107 2.59 0.01 -9.42
C SER A 107 2.72 1.16 -8.43
N GLY A 108 2.58 0.91 -7.12
CA GLY A 108 2.61 1.97 -6.09
C GLY A 108 3.92 2.78 -6.05
N ARG A 109 5.04 2.20 -6.47
CA ARG A 109 6.35 2.90 -6.58
C ARG A 109 6.62 3.61 -7.90
N ILE A 110 5.71 3.56 -8.90
CA ILE A 110 5.93 4.20 -10.21
C ILE A 110 6.19 5.70 -10.06
N TYR A 111 5.32 6.43 -9.35
CA TYR A 111 5.49 7.87 -9.16
C TYR A 111 6.68 8.24 -8.27
N PRO A 112 6.91 7.56 -7.12
CA PRO A 112 8.14 7.73 -6.34
C PRO A 112 9.42 7.63 -7.19
N VAL A 113 9.56 6.54 -7.96
CA VAL A 113 10.74 6.29 -8.81
C VAL A 113 10.83 7.32 -9.94
N LEU A 114 9.73 7.61 -10.61
CA LEU A 114 9.70 8.59 -11.70
C LEU A 114 10.13 9.98 -11.22
N LYS A 115 9.57 10.46 -10.09
CA LYS A 115 9.94 11.77 -9.52
C LYS A 115 11.42 11.81 -9.15
N ARG A 116 11.95 10.75 -8.56
CA ARG A 116 13.38 10.64 -8.21
C ARG A 116 14.25 10.70 -9.48
N GLY A 117 13.90 9.96 -10.52
CA GLY A 117 14.60 9.98 -11.81
C GLY A 117 14.57 11.33 -12.53
N MET A 118 13.57 12.16 -12.27
CA MET A 118 13.47 13.53 -12.79
C MET A 118 14.12 14.59 -11.89
N GLY A 119 14.77 14.21 -10.79
CA GLY A 119 15.41 15.14 -9.85
C GLY A 119 14.47 15.79 -8.82
N HIS A 120 13.24 15.26 -8.65
CA HIS A 120 12.23 15.79 -7.72
C HIS A 120 12.00 14.88 -6.49
N GLY A 121 12.93 13.97 -6.17
CA GLY A 121 12.82 13.05 -5.04
C GLY A 121 12.86 13.77 -3.68
N LYS A 122 11.97 13.40 -2.76
CA LYS A 122 11.95 13.87 -1.38
C LYS A 122 11.64 12.70 -0.42
N ALA A 123 12.62 12.27 0.35
CA ALA A 123 12.49 11.24 1.39
C ALA A 123 12.01 11.84 2.73
N CYS A 124 10.93 12.63 2.70
CA CYS A 124 10.32 13.12 3.94
C CYS A 124 9.68 11.94 4.69
N GLN A 125 9.97 11.76 5.97
CA GLN A 125 9.42 10.65 6.76
C GLN A 125 8.21 11.04 7.62
N ARG A 126 7.68 12.26 7.45
CA ARG A 126 6.51 12.73 8.19
C ARG A 126 5.22 12.45 7.42
N LEU A 127 4.31 11.70 8.03
CA LEU A 127 2.97 11.44 7.51
C LEU A 127 1.90 11.92 8.51
N ASP A 128 0.74 12.33 8.00
CA ASP A 128 -0.45 12.68 8.77
C ASP A 128 -1.57 11.66 8.52
N PHE A 129 -2.12 11.10 9.60
CA PHE A 129 -3.23 10.15 9.58
C PHE A 129 -4.46 10.77 10.27
N ALA A 130 -5.15 11.64 9.53
CA ALA A 130 -6.33 12.38 9.99
C ALA A 130 -6.04 13.30 11.19
N GLY A 131 -5.00 14.15 11.07
CA GLY A 131 -4.56 15.09 12.09
C GLY A 131 -3.56 14.52 13.10
N ARG A 132 -3.12 13.27 12.90
CA ARG A 132 -2.09 12.61 13.71
C ARG A 132 -0.81 12.50 12.91
N GLU A 133 0.14 13.39 13.20
CA GLU A 133 1.46 13.36 12.58
C GLU A 133 2.32 12.24 13.19
N VAL A 134 2.93 11.42 12.35
CA VAL A 134 3.85 10.35 12.71
C VAL A 134 5.15 10.51 11.92
N MET A 135 6.28 10.31 12.60
CA MET A 135 7.60 10.23 11.99
C MET A 135 7.97 8.77 11.77
N LEU A 136 8.12 8.37 10.51
CA LEU A 136 8.57 7.03 10.15
C LEU A 136 10.10 6.92 10.31
N PRO A 137 10.62 5.74 10.68
CA PRO A 137 12.04 5.47 10.62
C PRO A 137 12.52 5.53 9.17
N ALA A 138 13.73 6.07 8.97
CA ALA A 138 14.39 6.13 7.66
C ALA A 138 14.94 4.76 7.23
#